data_AF-A0AA86ULM4-F1
#
_entry.id   AF-A0AA86ULM4-F1
#
_cell.length_a   1.000
_cell.length_b   1.000
_cell.length_c   1.000
_cell.angle_alpha   90.00
_cell.angle_beta   90.00
_cell.angle_gamma   90.00
#
_symmetry.space_group_name_H-M   'P 1'
#
loop_
_entity.id
_entity.type
_entity.pdbx_description
1 polymer ?
#
loop_
_entity_poly.entity_id
_entity_poly.type
_entity_poly.pdbx_seq_one_letter_code
_entity_poly.pdbx_strand_id
1 'polypeptide(L)'
;MKDINKEQIQQQSDIQEANDEKQQDDTIQISRWEVLRAYSTICMTCAILAFILIHSIITGVYFRSDVSFYGIHFYALCNGIKIAVILFIFVMRQVVFKVSGKKTIDIKKRNKMLSIEQIVTFLILIFLSVDLAIFMRQFNDINYGPITIINGNKTQIHWYTKGKSPSIVNVGSQVINDSKLTRFHNVLVDSQDFTYSVQDITTAQASYSLPSTIGKFVVMTDIHRNSKYMKSMDQDYDFNLLNGDYSSGGMAHEFSQTFRDIHQKPIILAVGNHDILTGGEVDKLILREPYFYQKIGQLGFYFIQVLNTNNIINSQWINKTKVDEAIKFLNENIHLSQNDEHVFIVSHQSVYSTGEYGSPEYFTKKMEEFLDSHHTSKIRAVLSGHDHIFASFKRNNQYFFVNGAGGGAIDHMLDFGKRSWSSPELSGPMPVINSKTLGYDHHLKSYMKFTRTEITFENGKVQYRVRDLEANTILTTFEQTIQ
;
A
#
# COMPACT_ATOMS: atom_id res chain seq x y z
N MET A 1 -47.60 52.25 -77.14
CA MET A 1 -46.15 52.04 -76.90
C MET A 1 -45.61 52.69 -75.61
N LYS A 2 -46.44 53.34 -74.76
CA LYS A 2 -45.99 53.82 -73.44
C LYS A 2 -46.42 52.92 -72.25
N ASP A 3 -47.35 52.00 -72.46
CA ASP A 3 -47.86 51.15 -71.36
C ASP A 3 -47.14 49.81 -71.18
N ILE A 4 -46.45 49.29 -72.22
CA ILE A 4 -45.70 48.02 -72.16
C ILE A 4 -44.47 48.12 -71.23
N ASN A 5 -43.96 49.34 -70.99
CA ASN A 5 -42.74 49.54 -70.20
C ASN A 5 -42.99 49.54 -68.68
N LYS A 6 -44.23 49.75 -68.22
CA LYS A 6 -44.55 49.73 -66.77
C LYS A 6 -44.69 48.31 -66.22
N GLU A 7 -45.28 47.40 -66.98
CA GLU A 7 -45.39 45.99 -66.58
C GLU A 7 -44.03 45.30 -66.47
N GLN A 8 -43.09 45.58 -67.39
CA GLN A 8 -41.75 44.99 -67.33
C GLN A 8 -40.92 45.50 -66.14
N ILE A 9 -41.08 46.77 -65.76
CA ILE A 9 -40.38 47.34 -64.59
C ILE A 9 -40.95 46.77 -63.29
N GLN A 10 -42.28 46.63 -63.19
CA GLN A 10 -42.91 46.02 -62.01
C GLN A 10 -42.51 44.55 -61.87
N GLN A 11 -42.51 43.79 -62.98
CA GLN A 11 -42.13 42.39 -62.96
C GLN A 11 -40.65 42.17 -62.58
N GLN A 12 -39.75 43.09 -62.96
CA GLN A 12 -38.35 43.05 -62.50
C GLN A 12 -38.20 43.41 -61.02
N SER A 13 -38.99 44.38 -60.51
CA SER A 13 -39.02 44.74 -59.10
C SER A 13 -39.48 43.56 -58.24
N ASP A 14 -40.57 42.90 -58.62
CA ASP A 14 -41.15 41.79 -57.86
C ASP A 14 -40.22 40.56 -57.86
N ILE A 15 -39.48 40.32 -58.96
CA ILE A 15 -38.46 39.27 -59.02
C ILE A 15 -37.24 39.61 -58.14
N GLN A 16 -36.83 40.87 -58.10
CA GLN A 16 -35.74 41.32 -57.24
C GLN A 16 -36.10 41.16 -55.76
N GLU A 17 -37.30 41.60 -55.37
CA GLU A 17 -37.79 41.49 -53.99
C GLU A 17 -37.97 40.03 -53.56
N ALA A 18 -38.51 39.16 -54.42
CA ALA A 18 -38.61 37.72 -54.14
C ALA A 18 -37.25 37.01 -54.03
N ASN A 19 -36.25 37.46 -54.81
CA ASN A 19 -34.89 36.93 -54.69
C ASN A 19 -34.19 37.42 -53.42
N ASP A 20 -34.40 38.67 -53.03
CA ASP A 20 -33.86 39.25 -51.80
C ASP A 20 -34.49 38.59 -50.56
N GLU A 21 -35.81 38.35 -50.55
CA GLU A 21 -36.49 37.58 -49.49
C GLU A 21 -35.99 36.14 -49.41
N LYS A 22 -35.86 35.45 -50.55
CA LYS A 22 -35.34 34.07 -50.58
C LYS A 22 -33.89 34.00 -50.11
N GLN A 23 -33.06 34.97 -50.48
CA GLN A 23 -31.67 35.07 -50.04
C GLN A 23 -31.58 35.39 -48.54
N GLN A 24 -32.49 36.21 -48.02
CA GLN A 24 -32.59 36.51 -46.59
C GLN A 24 -33.03 35.28 -45.79
N ASP A 25 -33.99 34.50 -46.28
CA ASP A 25 -34.51 33.31 -45.61
C ASP A 25 -33.50 32.15 -45.62
N ASP A 26 -32.79 31.95 -46.74
CA ASP A 26 -31.68 30.99 -46.84
C ASP A 26 -30.52 31.37 -45.89
N THR A 27 -30.24 32.67 -45.73
CA THR A 27 -29.22 33.17 -44.79
C THR A 27 -29.62 32.93 -43.34
N ILE A 28 -30.90 33.11 -43.00
CA ILE A 28 -31.44 32.86 -41.66
C ILE A 28 -31.46 31.36 -41.34
N GLN A 29 -31.85 30.50 -42.28
CA GLN A 29 -31.84 29.04 -42.09
C GLN A 29 -30.42 28.49 -41.88
N ILE A 30 -29.45 28.92 -42.68
CA ILE A 30 -28.05 28.49 -42.53
C ILE A 30 -27.53 28.88 -41.13
N SER A 31 -27.88 30.07 -40.62
CA SER A 31 -27.45 30.51 -39.28
C SER A 31 -28.00 29.61 -38.15
N ARG A 32 -29.25 29.14 -38.26
CA ARG A 32 -29.87 28.28 -37.23
C ARG A 32 -29.24 26.89 -37.16
N TRP A 33 -28.99 26.24 -38.30
CA TRP A 33 -28.35 24.92 -38.33
C TRP A 33 -26.91 24.95 -37.83
N GLU A 34 -26.20 26.04 -38.09
CA GLU A 34 -24.84 26.22 -37.62
C GLU A 34 -24.74 26.45 -36.11
N VAL A 35 -25.70 27.20 -35.54
CA VAL A 35 -25.82 27.38 -34.10
C VAL A 35 -26.15 26.05 -33.42
N LEU A 36 -27.10 25.27 -33.98
CA LEU A 36 -27.46 23.94 -33.47
C LEU A 36 -26.27 22.97 -33.49
N ARG A 37 -25.43 22.98 -34.54
CA ARG A 37 -24.19 22.17 -34.58
C ARG A 37 -23.17 22.60 -33.53
N ALA A 38 -23.01 23.91 -33.30
CA ALA A 38 -22.12 24.41 -32.26
C ALA A 38 -22.60 23.97 -30.86
N TYR A 39 -23.89 24.11 -30.57
CA TYR A 39 -24.48 23.61 -29.33
C TYR A 39 -24.33 22.10 -29.17
N SER A 40 -24.58 21.31 -30.24
CA SER A 40 -24.38 19.87 -30.21
C SER A 40 -22.93 19.49 -29.89
N THR A 41 -21.96 20.19 -30.46
CA THR A 41 -20.52 19.97 -30.20
C THR A 41 -20.15 20.32 -28.76
N ILE A 42 -20.67 21.43 -28.22
CA ILE A 42 -20.48 21.81 -26.82
C ILE A 42 -21.08 20.75 -25.89
N CYS A 43 -22.33 20.34 -26.12
CA CYS A 43 -23.01 19.34 -25.31
C CYS A 43 -22.28 17.99 -25.33
N MET A 44 -21.80 17.55 -26.49
CA MET A 44 -21.06 16.30 -26.62
C MET A 44 -19.70 16.37 -25.91
N THR A 45 -19.01 17.51 -26.00
CA THR A 45 -17.74 17.75 -25.27
C THR A 45 -17.96 17.73 -23.76
N CYS A 46 -18.97 18.46 -23.26
CA CYS A 46 -19.32 18.46 -21.84
C CYS A 46 -19.72 17.07 -21.33
N ALA A 47 -20.45 16.29 -22.14
CA ALA A 47 -20.82 14.92 -21.79
C ALA A 47 -19.60 13.99 -21.67
N ILE A 48 -18.63 14.09 -22.58
CA ILE A 48 -17.37 13.31 -22.51
C ILE A 48 -16.57 13.69 -21.26
N LEU A 49 -16.46 14.99 -20.96
CA LEU A 49 -15.74 15.46 -19.77
C LEU A 49 -16.43 15.04 -18.47
N ALA A 50 -17.76 15.11 -18.42
CA ALA A 50 -18.53 14.61 -17.30
C ALA A 50 -18.35 13.10 -17.13
N PHE A 51 -18.31 12.32 -18.22
CA PHE A 51 -18.06 10.88 -18.18
C PHE A 51 -16.66 10.57 -17.64
N ILE A 52 -15.61 11.27 -18.10
CA ILE A 52 -14.23 11.10 -17.60
C ILE A 52 -14.16 11.42 -16.10
N LEU A 53 -14.81 12.51 -15.68
CA LEU A 53 -14.86 12.92 -14.27
C LEU A 53 -15.60 11.89 -13.41
N ILE A 54 -16.81 11.47 -13.82
CA ILE A 54 -17.63 10.49 -13.12
C ILE A 54 -16.90 9.14 -13.04
N HIS A 55 -16.29 8.69 -14.14
CA HIS A 55 -15.48 7.47 -14.14
C HIS A 55 -14.34 7.61 -13.13
N SER A 56 -13.55 8.68 -13.20
CA SER A 56 -12.43 8.94 -12.26
C SER A 56 -12.87 8.98 -10.80
N ILE A 57 -14.03 9.56 -10.51
CA ILE A 57 -14.62 9.60 -9.15
C ILE A 57 -15.08 8.20 -8.72
N ILE A 58 -15.80 7.46 -9.58
CA ILE A 58 -16.28 6.11 -9.26
C ILE A 58 -15.10 5.17 -9.03
N THR A 59 -14.07 5.20 -9.88
CA THR A 59 -12.85 4.39 -9.68
C THR A 59 -12.14 4.82 -8.39
N GLY A 60 -11.98 6.13 -8.14
CA GLY A 60 -11.36 6.61 -6.90
C GLY A 60 -12.14 6.24 -5.62
N VAL A 61 -13.47 6.18 -5.67
CA VAL A 61 -14.32 5.78 -4.54
C VAL A 61 -14.30 4.26 -4.33
N TYR A 62 -14.25 3.47 -5.40
CA TYR A 62 -14.25 2.00 -5.30
C TYR A 62 -12.93 1.43 -4.74
N PHE A 63 -11.82 2.18 -4.84
CA PHE A 63 -10.47 1.74 -4.44
C PHE A 63 -9.90 2.58 -3.28
N ARG A 64 -10.77 2.99 -2.36
CA ARG A 64 -10.58 3.98 -1.27
C ARG A 64 -9.41 3.77 -0.29
N SER A 65 -8.67 2.67 -0.34
CA SER A 65 -7.74 2.28 0.73
C SER A 65 -6.27 2.64 0.49
N ASP A 66 -5.93 3.38 -0.57
CA ASP A 66 -4.55 3.44 -1.01
C ASP A 66 -4.06 4.86 -1.41
N VAL A 67 -3.21 5.46 -0.58
CA VAL A 67 -2.68 6.83 -0.74
C VAL A 67 -1.81 6.98 -2.00
N SER A 68 -1.12 5.92 -2.46
CA SER A 68 -0.37 5.98 -3.73
C SER A 68 -1.33 5.93 -4.93
N PHE A 69 -2.45 5.23 -4.77
CA PHE A 69 -3.53 5.16 -5.74
C PHE A 69 -4.29 6.50 -5.83
N TYR A 70 -4.49 7.20 -4.71
CA TYR A 70 -4.94 8.60 -4.71
C TYR A 70 -3.99 9.51 -5.49
N GLY A 71 -2.68 9.29 -5.43
CA GLY A 71 -1.71 9.99 -6.28
C GLY A 71 -1.96 9.75 -7.78
N ILE A 72 -2.17 8.50 -8.18
CA ILE A 72 -2.47 8.12 -9.58
C ILE A 72 -3.79 8.73 -10.05
N HIS A 73 -4.83 8.66 -9.23
CA HIS A 73 -6.15 9.16 -9.58
C HIS A 73 -6.26 10.68 -9.47
N PHE A 74 -5.59 11.30 -8.51
CA PHE A 74 -5.46 12.77 -8.46
C PHE A 74 -4.65 13.26 -9.64
N TYR A 75 -3.57 12.56 -10.03
CA TYR A 75 -2.83 12.86 -11.25
C TYR A 75 -3.69 12.71 -12.51
N ALA A 76 -4.44 11.60 -12.63
CA ALA A 76 -5.37 11.36 -13.72
C ALA A 76 -6.53 12.37 -13.74
N LEU A 77 -7.06 12.75 -12.59
CA LEU A 77 -8.10 13.77 -12.42
C LEU A 77 -7.57 15.15 -12.79
N CYS A 78 -6.40 15.55 -12.28
CA CYS A 78 -5.76 16.82 -12.62
C CYS A 78 -5.44 16.89 -14.12
N ASN A 79 -4.97 15.80 -14.73
CA ASN A 79 -4.75 15.74 -16.17
C ASN A 79 -6.06 15.72 -16.97
N GLY A 80 -7.08 15.02 -16.47
CA GLY A 80 -8.43 15.05 -17.03
C GLY A 80 -9.02 16.46 -17.01
N ILE A 81 -8.87 17.19 -15.91
CA ILE A 81 -9.27 18.61 -15.78
C ILE A 81 -8.45 19.50 -16.72
N LYS A 82 -7.13 19.29 -16.83
CA LYS A 82 -6.30 20.05 -17.79
C LYS A 82 -6.77 19.83 -19.23
N ILE A 83 -7.03 18.58 -19.63
CA ILE A 83 -7.58 18.23 -20.94
C ILE A 83 -8.96 18.88 -21.13
N ALA A 84 -9.82 18.83 -20.12
CA ALA A 84 -11.14 19.46 -20.11
C ALA A 84 -11.07 20.97 -20.39
N VAL A 85 -10.17 21.67 -19.69
CA VAL A 85 -9.97 23.12 -19.83
C VAL A 85 -9.41 23.46 -21.22
N ILE A 86 -8.45 22.68 -21.73
CA ILE A 86 -7.89 22.88 -23.08
C ILE A 86 -8.98 22.70 -24.15
N LEU A 87 -9.79 21.64 -24.06
CA LEU A 87 -10.91 21.39 -24.97
C LEU A 87 -11.97 22.49 -24.86
N PHE A 88 -12.28 22.96 -23.65
CA PHE A 88 -13.22 24.06 -23.43
C PHE A 88 -12.73 25.36 -24.07
N ILE A 89 -11.46 25.74 -23.86
CA ILE A 89 -10.85 26.91 -24.49
C ILE A 89 -10.90 26.80 -26.01
N PHE A 90 -10.61 25.61 -26.56
CA PHE A 90 -10.67 25.34 -27.99
C PHE A 90 -12.08 25.55 -28.54
N VAL A 91 -13.11 24.97 -27.90
CA VAL A 91 -14.51 25.12 -28.31
C VAL A 91 -14.98 26.57 -28.20
N MET A 92 -14.69 27.24 -27.08
CA MET A 92 -15.07 28.65 -26.89
C MET A 92 -14.41 29.58 -27.91
N ARG A 93 -13.16 29.30 -28.27
CA ARG A 93 -12.45 30.05 -29.31
C ARG A 93 -13.10 29.85 -30.69
N GLN A 94 -13.51 28.63 -31.05
CA GLN A 94 -14.26 28.39 -32.30
C GLN A 94 -15.61 29.11 -32.31
N VAL A 95 -16.32 29.15 -31.18
CA VAL A 95 -17.57 29.91 -31.03
C VAL A 95 -17.31 31.41 -31.21
N VAL A 96 -16.30 31.99 -30.55
CA VAL A 96 -15.95 33.41 -30.68
C VAL A 96 -15.53 33.77 -32.12
N PHE A 97 -14.72 32.94 -32.78
CA PHE A 97 -14.35 33.16 -34.19
C PHE A 97 -15.56 33.09 -35.13
N LYS A 98 -16.54 32.24 -34.84
CA LYS A 98 -17.74 32.09 -35.67
C LYS A 98 -18.77 33.20 -35.43
N VAL A 99 -18.91 33.66 -34.18
CA VAL A 99 -19.83 34.75 -33.78
C VAL A 99 -19.29 36.13 -34.15
N SER A 100 -17.97 36.34 -34.15
CA SER A 100 -17.35 37.65 -34.42
C SER A 100 -17.48 38.15 -35.86
N GLY A 101 -18.11 37.40 -36.77
CA GLY A 101 -18.66 37.90 -38.05
C GLY A 101 -17.66 38.49 -39.05
N LYS A 102 -16.35 38.49 -38.78
CA LYS A 102 -15.34 39.02 -39.70
C LYS A 102 -15.20 38.11 -40.92
N LYS A 103 -15.98 38.40 -41.95
CA LYS A 103 -16.06 37.76 -43.28
C LYS A 103 -14.74 37.67 -44.08
N THR A 104 -13.61 38.14 -43.54
CA THR A 104 -12.33 38.26 -44.26
C THR A 104 -11.12 37.72 -43.49
N ILE A 105 -11.29 36.76 -42.59
CA ILE A 105 -10.15 35.91 -42.24
C ILE A 105 -9.99 34.92 -43.40
N ASP A 106 -8.99 35.18 -44.24
CA ASP A 106 -8.55 34.32 -45.34
C ASP A 106 -8.66 32.84 -44.94
N ILE A 107 -9.45 32.08 -45.68
CA ILE A 107 -9.73 30.65 -45.45
C ILE A 107 -8.41 29.87 -45.30
N LYS A 108 -7.34 30.28 -46.01
CA LYS A 108 -6.00 29.69 -45.85
C LYS A 108 -5.44 29.91 -44.45
N LYS A 109 -5.61 31.10 -43.86
CA LYS A 109 -5.13 31.42 -42.51
C LYS A 109 -5.93 30.66 -41.45
N ARG A 110 -7.24 30.47 -41.66
CA ARG A 110 -8.10 29.65 -40.80
C ARG A 110 -7.70 28.17 -40.83
N ASN A 111 -7.50 27.60 -42.02
CA ASN A 111 -7.07 26.21 -42.16
C ASN A 111 -5.67 25.98 -41.56
N LYS A 112 -4.76 26.96 -41.70
CA LYS A 112 -3.43 26.93 -41.07
C LYS A 112 -3.51 27.01 -39.54
N MET A 113 -4.43 27.79 -38.97
CA MET A 113 -4.63 27.82 -37.52
C MET A 113 -5.25 26.53 -36.99
N LEU A 114 -6.27 25.98 -37.67
CA LEU A 114 -6.88 24.70 -37.32
C LEU A 114 -5.86 23.55 -37.36
N SER A 115 -4.97 23.53 -38.36
CA SER A 115 -3.93 22.52 -38.44
C SER A 115 -2.90 22.66 -37.30
N ILE A 116 -2.49 23.88 -36.95
CA ILE A 116 -1.60 24.13 -35.80
C ILE A 116 -2.27 23.66 -34.50
N GLU A 117 -3.55 23.95 -34.28
CA GLU A 117 -4.27 23.56 -33.06
C GLU A 117 -4.46 22.03 -32.95
N GLN A 118 -4.77 21.36 -34.06
CA GLN A 118 -4.81 19.90 -34.13
C GLN A 118 -3.44 19.30 -33.82
N ILE A 119 -2.36 19.88 -34.35
CA ILE A 119 -0.99 19.47 -34.05
C ILE A 119 -0.70 19.64 -32.55
N VAL A 120 -1.05 20.78 -31.94
CA VAL A 120 -0.80 21.02 -30.49
C VAL A 120 -1.58 20.03 -29.63
N THR A 121 -2.86 19.78 -29.93
CA THR A 121 -3.68 18.81 -29.19
C THR A 121 -3.11 17.40 -29.29
N PHE A 122 -2.69 17.01 -30.50
CA PHE A 122 -2.04 15.73 -30.73
C PHE A 122 -0.72 15.60 -29.95
N LEU A 123 0.10 16.66 -29.91
CA LEU A 123 1.34 16.68 -29.12
C LEU A 123 1.08 16.56 -27.61
N ILE A 124 0.02 17.17 -27.08
CA ILE A 124 -0.36 17.05 -25.66
C ILE A 124 -0.80 15.62 -25.34
N LEU A 125 -1.61 14.99 -26.19
CA LEU A 125 -2.02 13.60 -26.01
C LEU A 125 -0.82 12.65 -26.08
N ILE A 126 0.13 12.89 -26.99
CA ILE A 126 1.40 12.14 -27.02
C ILE A 126 2.15 12.31 -25.72
N PHE A 127 2.32 13.54 -25.22
CA PHE A 127 3.06 13.80 -23.99
C PHE A 127 2.43 13.08 -22.79
N LEU A 128 1.10 13.16 -22.65
CA LEU A 128 0.38 12.44 -21.60
C LEU A 128 0.48 10.91 -21.73
N SER A 129 0.48 10.39 -22.97
CA SER A 129 0.62 8.95 -23.21
C SER A 129 2.05 8.48 -22.90
N VAL A 130 3.07 9.27 -23.25
CA VAL A 130 4.47 9.01 -22.92
C VAL A 130 4.68 9.06 -21.42
N ASP A 131 4.11 10.06 -20.75
CA ASP A 131 4.25 10.23 -19.30
C ASP A 131 3.54 9.10 -18.54
N LEU A 132 2.33 8.71 -18.97
CA LEU A 132 1.66 7.51 -18.46
C LEU A 132 2.48 6.24 -18.73
N ALA A 133 3.09 6.09 -19.90
CA ALA A 133 3.93 4.94 -20.22
C ALA A 133 5.22 4.90 -19.37
N ILE A 134 5.86 6.04 -19.14
CA ILE A 134 7.02 6.18 -18.24
C ILE A 134 6.61 5.84 -16.82
N PHE A 135 5.47 6.36 -16.36
CA PHE A 135 4.91 6.08 -15.05
C PHE A 135 4.62 4.59 -14.89
N MET A 136 3.85 3.97 -15.80
CA MET A 136 3.57 2.53 -15.81
C MET A 136 4.84 1.67 -15.89
N ARG A 137 5.90 2.18 -16.51
CA ARG A 137 7.22 1.54 -16.54
C ARG A 137 7.92 1.59 -15.17
N GLN A 138 7.82 2.69 -14.44
CA GLN A 138 8.41 2.82 -13.10
C GLN A 138 7.83 1.83 -12.08
N PHE A 139 6.58 1.40 -12.25
CA PHE A 139 5.97 0.36 -11.40
C PHE A 139 6.35 -1.08 -11.79
N ASN A 140 6.92 -1.30 -12.98
CA ASN A 140 7.10 -2.63 -13.57
C ASN A 140 8.56 -3.16 -13.60
N ASP A 141 9.56 -2.40 -13.17
CA ASP A 141 10.89 -2.52 -13.82
C ASP A 141 12.10 -2.88 -12.94
N ILE A 142 11.98 -3.59 -11.82
CA ILE A 142 13.21 -4.00 -11.09
C ILE A 142 13.12 -5.44 -10.58
N ASN A 143 14.09 -6.25 -10.97
CA ASN A 143 14.41 -7.48 -10.26
C ASN A 143 14.80 -7.10 -8.83
N TYR A 144 14.30 -7.81 -7.82
CA TYR A 144 14.68 -7.53 -6.44
C TYR A 144 15.00 -8.79 -5.67
N GLY A 145 15.63 -8.54 -4.53
CA GLY A 145 16.17 -9.56 -3.67
C GLY A 145 17.58 -9.95 -4.13
N PRO A 146 18.04 -11.12 -3.70
CA PRO A 146 17.31 -12.08 -2.88
C PRO A 146 17.14 -11.63 -1.42
N ILE A 147 16.08 -12.10 -0.77
CA ILE A 147 15.88 -12.02 0.68
C ILE A 147 15.96 -13.39 1.31
N THR A 148 16.44 -13.46 2.55
CA THR A 148 16.57 -14.71 3.33
C THR A 148 15.51 -14.76 4.42
N ILE A 149 14.54 -15.64 4.26
CA ILE A 149 13.47 -15.86 5.24
C ILE A 149 13.82 -17.11 6.06
N ILE A 150 13.91 -16.96 7.37
CA ILE A 150 14.11 -18.08 8.30
C ILE A 150 12.83 -18.91 8.31
N ASN A 151 12.93 -20.21 8.01
CA ASN A 151 11.79 -21.13 7.87
C ASN A 151 12.06 -22.51 8.51
N GLY A 152 11.88 -22.60 9.83
CA GLY A 152 12.11 -23.80 10.61
C GLY A 152 13.60 -24.12 10.71
N ASN A 153 13.97 -25.33 10.30
CA ASN A 153 15.37 -25.75 10.13
C ASN A 153 15.93 -25.43 8.72
N LYS A 154 15.16 -24.72 7.90
CA LYS A 154 15.54 -24.29 6.57
C LYS A 154 15.55 -22.78 6.46
N THR A 155 16.23 -22.29 5.44
CA THR A 155 16.24 -20.91 5.01
C THR A 155 15.62 -20.85 3.63
N GLN A 156 14.58 -20.03 3.49
CA GLN A 156 13.98 -19.72 2.20
C GLN A 156 14.72 -18.54 1.58
N ILE A 157 15.35 -18.75 0.43
CA ILE A 157 15.89 -17.67 -0.39
C ILE A 157 14.79 -17.29 -1.39
N HIS A 158 14.31 -16.05 -1.33
CA HIS A 158 13.24 -15.55 -2.19
C HIS A 158 13.74 -14.39 -3.05
N TRP A 159 13.38 -14.39 -4.33
CA TRP A 159 13.69 -13.27 -5.23
C TRP A 159 12.63 -13.12 -6.31
N TYR A 160 12.73 -12.00 -7.04
CA TYR A 160 11.80 -11.68 -8.09
C TYR A 160 12.48 -11.23 -9.37
N THR A 161 11.92 -11.70 -10.46
CA THR A 161 12.31 -11.36 -11.82
C THR A 161 11.20 -10.53 -12.47
N LYS A 162 11.61 -9.50 -13.21
CA LYS A 162 10.74 -8.59 -13.96
C LYS A 162 9.84 -9.35 -14.95
N GLY A 163 10.42 -10.32 -15.65
CA GLY A 163 9.73 -11.19 -16.59
C GLY A 163 9.48 -12.56 -16.00
N LYS A 164 8.50 -13.29 -16.53
CA LYS A 164 8.43 -14.73 -16.24
C LYS A 164 9.61 -15.41 -16.93
N SER A 165 10.55 -15.92 -16.15
CA SER A 165 11.72 -16.64 -16.65
C SER A 165 12.05 -17.78 -15.70
N PRO A 166 12.82 -18.79 -16.12
CA PRO A 166 13.56 -19.61 -15.17
C PRO A 166 14.58 -18.73 -14.45
N SER A 167 15.12 -19.21 -13.33
CA SER A 167 16.18 -18.48 -12.63
C SER A 167 17.11 -19.45 -11.90
N ILE A 168 18.39 -19.07 -11.80
CA ILE A 168 19.42 -19.86 -11.14
C ILE A 168 19.91 -19.13 -9.88
N VAL A 169 20.00 -19.88 -8.78
CA VAL A 169 20.64 -19.43 -7.55
C VAL A 169 21.79 -20.37 -7.20
N ASN A 170 22.97 -19.80 -6.99
CA ASN A 170 24.14 -20.51 -6.48
C ASN A 170 24.14 -20.36 -4.97
N VAL A 171 24.24 -21.45 -4.23
CA VAL A 171 24.27 -21.48 -2.76
C VAL A 171 25.47 -22.30 -2.31
N GLY A 172 26.50 -21.62 -1.80
CA GLY A 172 27.82 -22.22 -1.59
C GLY A 172 28.35 -22.82 -2.90
N SER A 173 28.59 -24.13 -2.90
CA SER A 173 29.00 -24.89 -4.09
C SER A 173 27.84 -25.49 -4.90
N GLN A 174 26.60 -25.36 -4.42
CA GLN A 174 25.43 -25.94 -5.08
C GLN A 174 24.82 -24.95 -6.08
N VAL A 175 24.43 -25.45 -7.25
CA VAL A 175 23.68 -24.68 -8.25
C VAL A 175 22.25 -25.20 -8.25
N ILE A 176 21.29 -24.34 -7.90
CA ILE A 176 19.87 -24.68 -7.86
C ILE A 176 19.18 -23.96 -9.02
N ASN A 177 18.59 -24.75 -9.92
CA ASN A 177 17.84 -24.25 -11.08
C ASN A 177 16.34 -24.27 -10.77
N ASP A 178 15.72 -23.09 -10.62
CA ASP A 178 14.27 -22.96 -10.62
C ASP A 178 13.78 -22.85 -12.06
N SER A 179 13.42 -24.00 -12.64
CA SER A 179 13.00 -24.11 -14.04
C SER A 179 11.60 -23.53 -14.32
N LYS A 180 10.87 -23.05 -13.29
CA LYS A 180 9.50 -22.55 -13.45
C LYS A 180 9.51 -21.20 -14.18
N LEU A 181 8.61 -21.02 -15.14
CA LEU A 181 8.36 -19.73 -15.79
C LEU A 181 7.47 -18.84 -14.90
N THR A 182 8.09 -18.26 -13.87
CA THR A 182 7.44 -17.43 -12.87
C THR A 182 8.22 -16.12 -12.70
N ARG A 183 7.58 -15.13 -12.06
CA ARG A 183 8.28 -13.93 -11.59
C ARG A 183 8.77 -14.07 -10.16
N PHE A 184 8.19 -15.01 -9.41
CA PHE A 184 8.48 -15.22 -7.99
C PHE A 184 9.18 -16.55 -7.83
N HIS A 185 10.39 -16.46 -7.33
CA HIS A 185 11.27 -17.61 -7.17
C HIS A 185 11.58 -17.81 -5.70
N ASN A 186 11.58 -19.06 -5.28
CA ASN A 186 11.99 -19.43 -3.95
C ASN A 186 12.70 -20.78 -3.98
N VAL A 187 13.72 -20.90 -3.12
CA VAL A 187 14.36 -22.19 -2.83
C VAL A 187 14.47 -22.35 -1.32
N LEU A 188 14.31 -23.58 -0.86
CA LEU A 188 14.57 -23.95 0.53
C LEU A 188 15.94 -24.60 0.62
N VAL A 189 16.80 -24.03 1.45
CA VAL A 189 18.15 -24.52 1.75
C VAL A 189 18.23 -24.87 3.22
N ASP A 190 19.03 -25.85 3.61
CA ASP A 190 19.27 -26.13 5.03
C ASP A 190 19.93 -24.93 5.73
N SER A 191 19.53 -24.62 6.97
CA SER A 191 19.94 -23.42 7.72
C SER A 191 21.37 -23.50 8.28
N GLN A 192 22.36 -23.67 7.41
CA GLN A 192 23.78 -23.53 7.71
C GLN A 192 24.29 -22.16 7.22
N ASP A 193 25.47 -21.72 7.67
CA ASP A 193 26.07 -20.52 7.10
C ASP A 193 26.40 -20.75 5.62
N PHE A 194 25.93 -19.86 4.74
CA PHE A 194 26.20 -19.95 3.31
C PHE A 194 26.28 -18.59 2.64
N THR A 195 27.06 -18.52 1.56
CA THR A 195 27.00 -17.42 0.60
C THR A 195 26.14 -17.83 -0.58
N TYR A 196 25.46 -16.86 -1.20
CA TYR A 196 24.64 -17.15 -2.36
C TYR A 196 24.61 -16.00 -3.35
N SER A 197 24.33 -16.33 -4.61
CA SER A 197 24.20 -15.38 -5.72
C SER A 197 23.08 -15.77 -6.66
N VAL A 198 22.23 -14.82 -7.06
CA VAL A 198 21.21 -15.03 -8.09
C VAL A 198 21.71 -14.50 -9.43
N GLN A 199 21.75 -15.34 -10.46
CA GLN A 199 22.39 -15.00 -11.74
C GLN A 199 21.74 -13.82 -12.46
N ASP A 200 20.40 -13.71 -12.40
CA ASP A 200 19.63 -12.68 -13.11
C ASP A 200 19.51 -11.35 -12.34
N ILE A 201 20.22 -11.22 -11.22
CA ILE A 201 20.17 -10.05 -10.35
C ILE A 201 21.60 -9.55 -10.09
N THR A 202 21.96 -8.45 -10.74
CA THR A 202 23.34 -7.90 -10.77
C THR A 202 23.92 -7.49 -9.41
N THR A 203 23.09 -7.33 -8.38
CA THR A 203 23.51 -6.95 -7.01
C THR A 203 23.46 -8.12 -6.02
N ALA A 204 23.24 -9.36 -6.47
CA ALA A 204 22.73 -10.44 -5.61
C ALA A 204 23.76 -11.31 -4.88
N GLN A 205 25.00 -10.87 -4.65
CA GLN A 205 25.87 -11.63 -3.75
C GLN A 205 25.54 -11.27 -2.31
N ALA A 206 25.04 -12.24 -1.56
CA ALA A 206 24.71 -12.09 -0.15
C ALA A 206 25.23 -13.29 0.65
N SER A 207 25.27 -13.12 1.97
CA SER A 207 25.62 -14.19 2.91
C SER A 207 24.50 -14.33 3.91
N TYR A 208 24.12 -15.57 4.18
CA TYR A 208 23.29 -15.93 5.30
C TYR A 208 24.20 -16.44 6.43
N SER A 209 24.04 -15.84 7.59
CA SER A 209 24.55 -16.38 8.84
C SER A 209 23.65 -15.97 9.98
N LEU A 210 23.41 -16.89 10.91
CA LEU A 210 22.75 -16.59 12.17
C LEU A 210 23.71 -17.01 13.29
N PRO A 211 24.06 -16.11 14.21
CA PRO A 211 24.92 -16.48 15.32
C PRO A 211 24.19 -17.46 16.24
N SER A 212 24.95 -18.34 16.89
CA SER A 212 24.43 -19.28 17.88
C SER A 212 23.82 -18.58 19.10
N THR A 213 24.27 -17.36 19.37
CA THR A 213 23.72 -16.48 20.40
C THR A 213 23.29 -15.18 19.74
N ILE A 214 22.01 -14.85 19.85
CA ILE A 214 21.44 -13.61 19.34
C ILE A 214 21.73 -12.49 20.32
N GLY A 215 22.44 -11.45 19.86
CA GLY A 215 22.67 -10.24 20.63
C GLY A 215 21.54 -9.24 20.47
N LYS A 216 20.99 -9.12 19.24
CA LYS A 216 19.97 -8.11 18.91
C LYS A 216 19.10 -8.54 17.75
N PHE A 217 17.79 -8.35 17.87
CA PHE A 217 16.89 -8.39 16.72
C PHE A 217 15.96 -7.18 16.70
N VAL A 218 15.42 -6.87 15.52
CA VAL A 218 14.49 -5.76 15.32
C VAL A 218 13.10 -6.30 15.07
N VAL A 219 12.08 -5.58 15.55
CA VAL A 219 10.67 -5.77 15.22
C VAL A 219 10.16 -4.53 14.51
N MET A 220 9.61 -4.70 13.32
CA MET A 220 8.99 -3.64 12.52
C MET A 220 7.91 -4.27 11.66
N THR A 221 6.67 -3.80 11.71
CA THR A 221 5.54 -4.44 11.01
C THR A 221 4.67 -3.38 10.36
N ASP A 222 3.73 -3.79 9.50
CA ASP A 222 2.78 -2.89 8.87
C ASP A 222 3.51 -1.85 8.00
N ILE A 223 4.37 -2.36 7.12
CA ILE A 223 5.22 -1.56 6.24
C ILE A 223 4.43 -1.09 5.02
N HIS A 224 3.40 -1.82 4.57
CA HIS A 224 2.51 -1.40 3.49
C HIS A 224 3.22 -0.90 2.22
N ARG A 225 4.21 -1.67 1.74
CA ARG A 225 5.14 -1.35 0.63
C ARG A 225 6.10 -0.17 0.82
N ASN A 226 6.08 0.49 1.97
CA ASN A 226 6.92 1.66 2.24
C ASN A 226 8.36 1.25 2.62
N SER A 227 9.20 0.96 1.62
CA SER A 227 10.60 0.55 1.86
C SER A 227 11.51 1.67 2.39
N LYS A 228 11.04 2.93 2.43
CA LYS A 228 11.83 4.10 2.84
C LYS A 228 12.54 3.84 4.17
N TYR A 229 11.82 3.37 5.16
CA TYR A 229 12.36 3.18 6.51
C TYR A 229 13.22 1.94 6.62
N MET A 230 12.87 0.87 5.90
CA MET A 230 13.70 -0.34 5.82
C MET A 230 15.09 -0.05 5.26
N LYS A 231 15.18 0.83 4.24
CA LYS A 231 16.45 1.23 3.63
C LYS A 231 17.36 2.02 4.58
N SER A 232 16.78 2.83 5.46
CA SER A 232 17.55 3.66 6.40
C SER A 232 17.94 2.95 7.69
N MET A 233 17.53 1.69 7.89
CA MET A 233 17.88 0.94 9.08
C MET A 233 19.38 0.64 9.10
N ASP A 234 20.05 0.99 10.20
CA ASP A 234 21.37 0.41 10.50
C ASP A 234 21.29 -1.12 10.44
N GLN A 235 22.37 -1.78 10.02
CA GLN A 235 22.45 -3.23 9.89
C GLN A 235 23.06 -3.89 11.13
N ASP A 236 23.08 -3.18 12.26
CA ASP A 236 23.62 -3.68 13.52
C ASP A 236 22.52 -4.46 14.25
N TYR A 237 22.12 -5.59 13.69
CA TYR A 237 21.20 -6.56 14.27
C TYR A 237 21.42 -7.93 13.61
N ASP A 238 20.98 -9.00 14.26
CA ASP A 238 21.17 -10.38 13.78
C ASP A 238 20.10 -10.77 12.77
N PHE A 239 18.83 -10.44 13.06
CA PHE A 239 17.70 -10.64 12.14
C PHE A 239 16.58 -9.62 12.39
N ASN A 240 15.65 -9.53 11.44
CA ASN A 240 14.43 -8.71 11.57
C ASN A 240 13.18 -9.59 11.66
N LEU A 241 12.25 -9.23 12.53
CA LEU A 241 10.96 -9.89 12.73
C LEU A 241 9.86 -8.95 12.22
N LEU A 242 9.17 -9.38 11.17
CA LEU A 242 8.04 -8.65 10.57
C LEU A 242 6.75 -9.40 10.90
N ASN A 243 5.86 -8.75 11.65
CA ASN A 243 4.65 -9.37 12.19
C ASN A 243 3.41 -9.21 11.31
N GLY A 244 3.59 -9.08 10.00
CA GLY A 244 2.51 -8.93 9.01
C GLY A 244 2.45 -7.54 8.37
N ASP A 245 1.50 -7.40 7.45
CA ASP A 245 1.17 -6.21 6.67
C ASP A 245 2.39 -5.58 5.98
N TYR A 246 3.23 -6.43 5.42
CA TYR A 246 4.27 -5.98 4.49
C TYR A 246 3.65 -5.54 3.16
N SER A 247 2.50 -6.09 2.77
CA SER A 247 1.72 -5.65 1.61
C SER A 247 0.50 -4.86 2.05
N SER A 248 -0.08 -4.05 1.17
CA SER A 248 -1.30 -3.28 1.47
C SER A 248 -2.57 -3.96 0.96
N GLY A 249 -2.44 -4.83 -0.02
CA GLY A 249 -3.55 -5.50 -0.67
C GLY A 249 -3.27 -6.98 -0.90
N GLY A 250 -2.22 -7.56 -0.33
CA GLY A 250 -1.90 -8.99 -0.50
C GLY A 250 -1.37 -9.32 -1.88
N MET A 251 -0.93 -8.29 -2.63
CA MET A 251 -0.42 -8.44 -3.98
C MET A 251 1.08 -8.70 -3.97
N ALA A 252 1.53 -9.66 -4.77
CA ALA A 252 2.92 -10.07 -4.76
C ALA A 252 3.92 -8.97 -5.22
N HIS A 253 3.46 -7.98 -6.00
CA HIS A 253 4.27 -6.81 -6.37
C HIS A 253 4.39 -5.76 -5.25
N GLU A 254 3.52 -5.77 -4.25
CA GLU A 254 3.67 -4.89 -3.09
C GLU A 254 4.69 -5.49 -2.12
N PHE A 255 4.63 -6.82 -1.94
CA PHE A 255 5.68 -7.58 -1.27
C PHE A 255 7.04 -7.26 -1.89
N SER A 256 7.13 -7.22 -3.23
CA SER A 256 8.37 -6.87 -3.91
C SER A 256 8.89 -5.47 -3.62
N GLN A 257 7.99 -4.50 -3.44
CA GLN A 257 8.34 -3.13 -3.11
C GLN A 257 8.89 -3.03 -1.68
N THR A 258 8.25 -3.68 -0.70
CA THR A 258 8.71 -3.71 0.71
C THR A 258 10.14 -4.20 0.84
N PHE A 259 10.47 -5.28 0.13
CA PHE A 259 11.76 -5.96 0.23
C PHE A 259 12.79 -5.49 -0.81
N ARG A 260 12.47 -4.47 -1.60
CA ARG A 260 13.35 -3.99 -2.67
C ARG A 260 14.71 -3.54 -2.17
N ASP A 261 14.78 -2.99 -0.97
CA ASP A 261 16.00 -2.41 -0.39
C ASP A 261 16.56 -3.25 0.78
N ILE A 262 15.99 -4.43 1.05
CA ILE A 262 16.39 -5.31 2.15
C ILE A 262 17.24 -6.45 1.57
N HIS A 263 18.54 -6.50 1.86
CA HIS A 263 19.42 -7.42 1.13
C HIS A 263 20.38 -8.27 1.97
N GLN A 264 20.49 -8.04 3.28
CA GLN A 264 21.64 -8.59 4.02
C GLN A 264 21.31 -9.33 5.30
N LYS A 265 20.18 -9.04 5.94
CA LYS A 265 19.84 -9.66 7.22
C LYS A 265 18.68 -10.63 7.06
N PRO A 266 18.76 -11.81 7.69
CA PRO A 266 17.64 -12.75 7.74
C PRO A 266 16.37 -12.09 8.28
N ILE A 267 15.23 -12.53 7.77
CA ILE A 267 13.92 -12.07 8.22
C ILE A 267 13.06 -13.24 8.68
N ILE A 268 12.20 -13.00 9.67
CA ILE A 268 11.11 -13.90 10.03
C ILE A 268 9.81 -13.18 9.74
N LEU A 269 8.89 -13.87 9.07
CA LEU A 269 7.61 -13.31 8.67
C LEU A 269 6.48 -13.99 9.44
N ALA A 270 5.62 -13.19 10.03
CA ALA A 270 4.23 -13.55 10.32
C ALA A 270 3.33 -12.99 9.20
N VAL A 271 2.06 -13.39 9.19
CA VAL A 271 1.10 -12.96 8.16
C VAL A 271 0.07 -12.03 8.79
N GLY A 272 -0.09 -10.83 8.20
CA GLY A 272 -1.07 -9.84 8.63
C GLY A 272 -2.39 -9.94 7.85
N ASN A 273 -3.35 -9.07 8.15
CA ASN A 273 -4.65 -9.10 7.47
C ASN A 273 -4.57 -8.58 6.04
N HIS A 274 -3.65 -7.67 5.75
CA HIS A 274 -3.44 -7.17 4.40
C HIS A 274 -2.73 -8.19 3.51
N ASP A 275 -1.92 -9.08 4.07
CA ASP A 275 -1.13 -10.06 3.30
C ASP A 275 -1.94 -11.22 2.74
N ILE A 276 -3.07 -11.52 3.38
CA ILE A 276 -4.03 -12.55 2.99
C ILE A 276 -5.14 -12.00 2.09
N LEU A 277 -5.13 -10.70 1.78
CA LEU A 277 -6.06 -10.10 0.82
C LEU A 277 -5.77 -10.62 -0.61
N THR A 278 -6.67 -10.27 -1.54
CA THR A 278 -6.59 -10.59 -2.97
C THR A 278 -6.27 -12.06 -3.32
N GLY A 279 -6.72 -13.00 -2.49
CA GLY A 279 -6.57 -14.43 -2.74
C GLY A 279 -5.23 -15.02 -2.29
N GLY A 280 -4.54 -14.33 -1.36
CA GLY A 280 -3.37 -14.85 -0.64
C GLY A 280 -2.18 -15.08 -1.56
N GLU A 281 -1.90 -14.18 -2.51
CA GLU A 281 -0.70 -14.32 -3.33
C GLU A 281 0.56 -14.27 -2.47
N VAL A 282 0.63 -13.33 -1.52
CA VAL A 282 1.81 -13.23 -0.64
C VAL A 282 1.88 -14.40 0.34
N ASP A 283 0.75 -14.85 0.87
CA ASP A 283 0.68 -16.05 1.71
C ASP A 283 1.28 -17.27 0.98
N LYS A 284 1.04 -17.44 -0.32
CA LYS A 284 1.66 -18.50 -1.14
C LYS A 284 3.17 -18.32 -1.35
N LEU A 285 3.70 -17.10 -1.22
CA LEU A 285 5.14 -16.86 -1.30
C LEU A 285 5.84 -17.26 -0.01
N ILE A 286 5.16 -17.17 1.12
CA ILE A 286 5.69 -17.51 2.43
C ILE A 286 5.32 -18.96 2.69
N LEU A 287 6.27 -19.87 2.50
CA LEU A 287 6.02 -21.31 2.59
C LEU A 287 5.91 -21.78 4.05
N ARG A 288 4.87 -21.33 4.76
CA ARG A 288 4.77 -21.50 6.21
C ARG A 288 3.35 -21.74 6.69
N GLU A 289 3.26 -22.56 7.72
CA GLU A 289 2.00 -22.85 8.39
C GLU A 289 1.49 -21.62 9.18
N PRO A 290 0.18 -21.47 9.39
CA PRO A 290 -0.41 -20.35 10.13
C PRO A 290 -0.07 -20.35 11.64
N TYR A 291 0.29 -21.52 12.17
CA TYR A 291 0.70 -21.70 13.57
C TYR A 291 2.00 -22.51 13.58
N PHE A 292 3.07 -21.94 14.14
CA PHE A 292 4.35 -22.65 14.19
C PHE A 292 5.25 -22.12 15.31
N TYR A 293 6.20 -22.95 15.71
CA TYR A 293 7.28 -22.59 16.63
C TYR A 293 8.60 -22.49 15.86
N GLN A 294 9.39 -21.47 16.17
CA GLN A 294 10.71 -21.24 15.59
C GLN A 294 11.73 -21.01 16.72
N LYS A 295 12.81 -21.82 16.72
CA LYS A 295 13.99 -21.59 17.56
C LYS A 295 15.07 -20.85 16.77
N ILE A 296 15.69 -19.85 17.37
CA ILE A 296 16.87 -19.14 16.85
C ILE A 296 17.83 -18.88 18.00
N GLY A 297 18.97 -19.57 17.99
CA GLY A 297 19.91 -19.51 19.11
C GLY A 297 19.24 -19.87 20.43
N GLN A 298 19.26 -18.92 21.37
CA GLN A 298 18.64 -19.03 22.69
C GLN A 298 17.17 -18.56 22.74
N LEU A 299 16.60 -18.16 21.61
CA LEU A 299 15.26 -17.56 21.51
C LEU A 299 14.23 -18.56 20.95
N GLY A 300 13.05 -18.60 21.57
CA GLY A 300 11.88 -19.32 21.08
C GLY A 300 10.77 -18.37 20.65
N PHE A 301 10.15 -18.64 19.50
CA PHE A 301 9.06 -17.82 18.95
C PHE A 301 7.85 -18.69 18.64
N TYR A 302 6.69 -18.35 19.17
CA TYR A 302 5.41 -18.95 18.80
C TYR A 302 4.62 -17.98 17.93
N PHE A 303 4.40 -18.35 16.68
CA PHE A 303 3.64 -17.56 15.73
C PHE A 303 2.19 -18.07 15.70
N ILE A 304 1.24 -17.16 15.88
CA ILE A 304 -0.19 -17.47 15.88
C ILE A 304 -0.97 -16.54 14.94
N GLN A 305 -1.82 -17.12 14.11
CA GLN A 305 -2.68 -16.40 13.18
C GLN A 305 -4.16 -16.45 13.61
N VAL A 306 -4.69 -15.34 14.09
CA VAL A 306 -6.08 -15.26 14.60
C VAL A 306 -7.04 -14.51 13.66
N LEU A 307 -6.51 -14.03 12.53
CA LEU A 307 -7.24 -13.17 11.60
C LEU A 307 -8.19 -13.92 10.66
N ASN A 308 -9.33 -13.30 10.38
CA ASN A 308 -10.36 -13.79 9.49
C ASN A 308 -10.06 -13.43 8.02
N THR A 309 -9.73 -14.44 7.22
CA THR A 309 -9.44 -14.30 5.78
C THR A 309 -10.68 -14.08 4.92
N ASN A 310 -11.88 -14.39 5.43
CA ASN A 310 -13.09 -14.54 4.61
C ASN A 310 -14.07 -13.37 4.75
N ASN A 311 -13.80 -12.39 5.63
CA ASN A 311 -14.82 -11.41 6.02
C ASN A 311 -14.27 -9.98 6.18
N ILE A 312 -13.53 -9.52 5.17
CA ILE A 312 -12.92 -8.17 5.09
C ILE A 312 -13.97 -7.04 5.24
N ILE A 313 -15.22 -7.30 4.86
CA ILE A 313 -16.29 -6.28 4.77
C ILE A 313 -16.86 -5.92 6.16
N ASN A 314 -16.80 -6.82 7.14
CA ASN A 314 -17.57 -6.68 8.39
C ASN A 314 -16.77 -6.11 9.57
N SER A 315 -15.55 -5.60 9.36
CA SER A 315 -14.66 -5.03 10.40
C SER A 315 -14.31 -5.97 11.57
N GLN A 316 -14.83 -7.20 11.57
CA GLN A 316 -14.49 -8.26 12.52
C GLN A 316 -13.33 -9.07 11.95
N TRP A 317 -12.14 -8.52 12.12
CA TRP A 317 -10.89 -9.14 11.68
C TRP A 317 -10.53 -10.39 12.47
N ILE A 318 -11.20 -10.69 13.59
CA ILE A 318 -10.93 -11.88 14.41
C ILE A 318 -11.89 -13.02 14.10
N ASN A 319 -11.34 -14.22 13.94
CA ASN A 319 -12.09 -15.46 13.86
C ASN A 319 -11.93 -16.24 15.19
N LYS A 320 -13.03 -16.44 15.92
CA LYS A 320 -13.00 -17.16 17.21
C LYS A 320 -12.45 -18.59 17.08
N THR A 321 -12.78 -19.29 16.00
CA THR A 321 -12.23 -20.64 15.74
C THR A 321 -10.71 -20.60 15.59
N LYS A 322 -10.16 -19.61 14.88
CA LYS A 322 -8.70 -19.44 14.77
C LYS A 322 -8.06 -19.03 16.10
N VAL A 323 -8.74 -18.24 16.91
CA VAL A 323 -8.29 -17.95 18.28
C VAL A 323 -8.20 -19.24 19.09
N ASP A 324 -9.23 -20.08 19.05
CA ASP A 324 -9.24 -21.36 19.79
C ASP A 324 -8.15 -22.30 19.28
N GLU A 325 -7.93 -22.39 17.96
CA GLU A 325 -6.84 -23.15 17.35
C GLU A 325 -5.46 -22.64 17.77
N ALA A 326 -5.24 -21.32 17.76
CA ALA A 326 -4.00 -20.70 18.20
C ALA A 326 -3.69 -21.04 19.68
N ILE A 327 -4.70 -20.93 20.54
CA ILE A 327 -4.56 -21.23 21.98
C ILE A 327 -4.33 -22.72 22.20
N LYS A 328 -5.01 -23.58 21.46
CA LYS A 328 -4.75 -25.02 21.46
C LYS A 328 -3.30 -25.31 21.04
N PHE A 329 -2.84 -24.74 19.93
CA PHE A 329 -1.47 -24.86 19.46
C PHE A 329 -0.46 -24.45 20.54
N LEU A 330 -0.66 -23.30 21.19
CA LEU A 330 0.20 -22.84 22.27
C LEU A 330 0.24 -23.83 23.44
N ASN A 331 -0.92 -24.29 23.93
CA ASN A 331 -0.99 -25.28 25.02
C ASN A 331 -0.29 -26.59 24.67
N GLU A 332 -0.47 -27.08 23.44
CA GLU A 332 0.12 -28.34 22.98
C GLU A 332 1.63 -28.22 22.76
N ASN A 333 2.14 -27.04 22.38
CA ASN A 333 3.52 -26.86 21.91
C ASN A 333 4.41 -26.02 22.84
N ILE A 334 3.90 -25.49 23.95
CA ILE A 334 4.69 -24.67 24.89
C ILE A 334 5.95 -25.39 25.41
N HIS A 335 5.89 -26.72 25.50
CA HIS A 335 7.00 -27.58 25.92
C HIS A 335 8.20 -27.53 24.96
N LEU A 336 8.01 -27.16 23.69
CA LEU A 336 9.11 -27.02 22.71
C LEU A 336 10.13 -25.97 23.15
N SER A 337 9.68 -24.96 23.89
CA SER A 337 10.51 -23.86 24.40
C SER A 337 11.17 -24.13 25.76
N GLN A 338 11.08 -25.35 26.29
CA GLN A 338 11.64 -25.69 27.61
C GLN A 338 13.12 -25.35 27.76
N ASN A 339 13.88 -25.45 26.65
CA ASN A 339 15.33 -25.21 26.59
C ASN A 339 15.69 -23.82 26.03
N ASP A 340 14.72 -22.93 25.84
CA ASP A 340 14.98 -21.56 25.41
C ASP A 340 15.15 -20.65 26.64
N GLU A 341 15.91 -19.57 26.48
CA GLU A 341 16.13 -18.57 27.54
C GLU A 341 15.07 -17.47 27.52
N HIS A 342 14.61 -17.14 26.31
CA HIS A 342 13.62 -16.10 26.04
C HIS A 342 12.57 -16.62 25.06
N VAL A 343 11.31 -16.50 25.45
CA VAL A 343 10.17 -16.92 24.63
C VAL A 343 9.34 -15.70 24.27
N PHE A 344 8.99 -15.61 22.99
CA PHE A 344 8.13 -14.57 22.44
C PHE A 344 6.91 -15.20 21.77
N ILE A 345 5.75 -14.57 21.93
CA ILE A 345 4.55 -14.91 21.16
C ILE A 345 4.35 -13.82 20.12
N VAL A 346 4.14 -14.22 18.88
CA VAL A 346 4.00 -13.32 17.73
C VAL A 346 2.62 -13.50 17.14
N SER A 347 1.86 -12.41 17.08
CA SER A 347 0.57 -12.37 16.41
C SER A 347 0.38 -11.01 15.76
N HIS A 348 -0.08 -10.95 14.52
CA HIS A 348 -0.34 -9.67 13.90
C HIS A 348 -1.40 -8.86 14.68
N GLN A 349 -2.49 -9.52 15.08
CA GLN A 349 -3.49 -8.91 15.96
C GLN A 349 -2.92 -8.64 17.35
N SER A 350 -3.11 -7.41 17.82
CA SER A 350 -2.75 -6.99 19.17
C SER A 350 -3.67 -7.57 20.26
N VAL A 351 -3.08 -8.04 21.36
CA VAL A 351 -3.80 -8.43 22.60
C VAL A 351 -4.29 -7.18 23.34
N TYR A 352 -3.38 -6.23 23.53
CA TYR A 352 -3.63 -4.90 24.08
C TYR A 352 -3.27 -3.86 23.04
N SER A 353 -4.10 -2.84 22.84
CA SER A 353 -3.76 -1.75 21.93
C SER A 353 -4.49 -0.46 22.25
N THR A 354 -3.76 0.65 22.10
CA THR A 354 -4.29 2.01 22.17
C THR A 354 -4.73 2.57 20.83
N GLY A 355 -4.59 1.80 19.74
CA GLY A 355 -4.87 2.21 18.36
C GLY A 355 -6.35 2.17 17.99
N GLU A 356 -6.61 2.47 16.72
CA GLU A 356 -7.97 2.63 16.18
C GLU A 356 -8.78 1.33 16.28
N TYR A 357 -8.18 0.20 15.90
CA TYR A 357 -8.80 -1.12 15.89
C TYR A 357 -8.89 -1.68 17.30
N GLY A 358 -7.83 -1.58 18.10
CA GLY A 358 -7.84 -1.93 19.52
C GLY A 358 -7.79 -3.41 19.84
N SER A 359 -8.24 -3.74 21.05
CA SER A 359 -8.17 -5.09 21.62
C SER A 359 -9.45 -5.90 21.39
N PRO A 360 -9.39 -7.06 20.72
CA PRO A 360 -10.54 -7.94 20.59
C PRO A 360 -10.76 -8.76 21.87
N GLU A 361 -11.84 -8.48 22.60
CA GLU A 361 -12.15 -9.06 23.91
C GLU A 361 -11.95 -10.58 24.02
N TYR A 362 -12.46 -11.35 23.06
CA TYR A 362 -12.33 -12.81 23.08
C TYR A 362 -10.87 -13.27 22.98
N PHE A 363 -10.10 -12.67 22.08
CA PHE A 363 -8.68 -12.98 21.91
C PHE A 363 -7.88 -12.56 23.14
N THR A 364 -8.12 -11.35 23.65
CA THR A 364 -7.49 -10.84 24.87
C THR A 364 -7.70 -11.78 26.04
N LYS A 365 -8.95 -12.14 26.33
CA LYS A 365 -9.29 -13.06 27.43
C LYS A 365 -8.59 -14.40 27.30
N LYS A 366 -8.59 -14.99 26.09
CA LYS A 366 -7.96 -16.29 25.87
C LYS A 366 -6.44 -16.26 26.01
N MET A 367 -5.80 -15.19 25.56
CA MET A 367 -4.36 -15.00 25.75
C MET A 367 -4.01 -14.78 27.23
N GLU A 368 -4.82 -14.02 27.97
CA GLU A 368 -4.65 -13.87 29.42
C GLU A 368 -4.78 -15.22 30.16
N GLU A 369 -5.83 -16.01 29.87
CA GLU A 369 -6.01 -17.37 30.42
C GLU A 369 -4.80 -18.28 30.13
N PHE A 370 -4.26 -18.22 28.91
CA PHE A 370 -3.06 -18.97 28.54
C PHE A 370 -1.82 -18.51 29.33
N LEU A 371 -1.56 -17.21 29.38
CA LEU A 371 -0.40 -16.64 30.06
C LEU A 371 -0.45 -16.85 31.58
N ASP A 372 -1.65 -16.84 32.16
CA ASP A 372 -1.86 -17.08 33.59
C ASP A 372 -1.71 -18.57 33.95
N SER A 373 -2.13 -19.47 33.07
CA SER A 373 -1.89 -20.91 33.26
C SER A 373 -0.44 -21.33 33.01
N HIS A 374 0.30 -20.53 32.24
CA HIS A 374 1.69 -20.76 31.88
C HIS A 374 2.58 -19.60 32.32
N HIS A 375 2.49 -19.23 33.61
CA HIS A 375 3.40 -18.28 34.27
C HIS A 375 4.84 -18.82 34.32
N THR A 376 5.42 -19.06 33.15
CA THR A 376 6.83 -19.34 32.99
C THR A 376 7.53 -17.99 33.00
N SER A 377 8.63 -17.88 33.75
CA SER A 377 9.48 -16.69 33.75
C SER A 377 10.11 -16.42 32.37
N LYS A 378 9.96 -17.34 31.41
CA LYS A 378 10.62 -17.31 30.11
C LYS A 378 9.84 -16.56 29.03
N ILE A 379 8.51 -16.48 29.10
CA ILE A 379 7.72 -15.66 28.16
C ILE A 379 7.99 -14.19 28.47
N ARG A 380 8.71 -13.53 27.57
CA ARG A 380 9.17 -12.15 27.74
C ARG A 380 8.17 -11.14 27.21
N ALA A 381 7.68 -11.38 25.98
CA ALA A 381 6.72 -10.49 25.36
C ALA A 381 5.78 -11.16 24.36
N VAL A 382 4.61 -10.55 24.19
CA VAL A 382 3.74 -10.72 23.02
C VAL A 382 4.02 -9.56 22.06
N LEU A 383 4.38 -9.87 20.82
CA LEU A 383 4.75 -8.93 19.77
C LEU A 383 3.67 -8.89 18.70
N SER A 384 3.15 -7.70 18.41
CA SER A 384 2.02 -7.51 17.49
C SER A 384 2.15 -6.28 16.58
N GLY A 385 1.22 -6.15 15.63
CA GLY A 385 1.08 -5.04 14.69
C GLY A 385 -0.39 -4.59 14.61
N HIS A 386 -0.91 -4.46 13.38
CA HIS A 386 -2.29 -4.16 13.01
C HIS A 386 -2.77 -2.74 13.27
N ASP A 387 -2.57 -2.24 14.49
CA ASP A 387 -2.81 -0.83 14.80
C ASP A 387 -1.57 -0.02 14.43
N HIS A 388 -1.73 1.03 13.61
CA HIS A 388 -0.60 1.76 13.01
C HIS A 388 0.03 2.79 13.96
N ILE A 389 0.46 2.31 15.13
CA ILE A 389 1.09 3.04 16.21
C ILE A 389 2.18 2.17 16.86
N PHE A 390 2.98 2.78 17.72
CA PHE A 390 3.62 2.04 18.81
C PHE A 390 2.72 2.06 20.05
N ALA A 391 2.59 0.92 20.73
CA ALA A 391 2.03 0.85 22.08
C ALA A 391 2.73 -0.21 22.92
N SER A 392 2.80 0.01 24.23
CA SER A 392 3.43 -0.90 25.18
C SER A 392 2.62 -1.05 26.46
N PHE A 393 2.58 -2.28 26.95
CA PHE A 393 1.85 -2.66 28.16
C PHE A 393 2.68 -3.66 28.97
N LYS A 394 2.42 -3.76 30.27
CA LYS A 394 3.06 -4.76 31.14
C LYS A 394 2.07 -5.36 32.14
N ARG A 395 1.91 -6.68 32.09
CA ARG A 395 1.07 -7.47 33.00
C ARG A 395 1.86 -8.70 33.47
N ASN A 396 1.88 -8.97 34.78
CA ASN A 396 2.53 -10.16 35.35
C ASN A 396 3.98 -10.39 34.86
N ASN A 397 4.77 -9.29 34.80
CA ASN A 397 6.15 -9.26 34.30
C ASN A 397 6.32 -9.58 32.79
N GLN A 398 5.24 -9.74 32.03
CA GLN A 398 5.27 -9.94 30.58
C GLN A 398 4.94 -8.63 29.87
N TYR A 399 5.67 -8.33 28.79
CA TYR A 399 5.40 -7.17 27.96
C TYR A 399 4.44 -7.50 26.81
N PHE A 400 3.66 -6.51 26.39
CA PHE A 400 2.85 -6.58 25.19
C PHE A 400 3.20 -5.36 24.35
N PHE A 401 3.62 -5.58 23.10
CA PHE A 401 4.03 -4.52 22.20
C PHE A 401 3.20 -4.53 20.91
N VAL A 402 2.66 -3.36 20.58
CA VAL A 402 2.10 -3.06 19.26
C VAL A 402 3.19 -2.33 18.48
N ASN A 403 3.61 -2.88 17.35
CA ASN A 403 4.71 -2.40 16.52
C ASN A 403 4.24 -2.02 15.10
N GLY A 404 2.94 -1.73 14.91
CA GLY A 404 2.30 -1.50 13.60
C GLY A 404 2.66 -0.18 12.92
N ALA A 405 3.67 0.54 13.40
CA ALA A 405 4.09 1.81 12.82
C ALA A 405 5.33 1.70 11.93
N GLY A 406 5.47 0.63 11.13
CA GLY A 406 6.63 0.42 10.27
C GLY A 406 6.60 1.20 8.95
N GLY A 407 5.42 1.55 8.44
CA GLY A 407 5.33 2.27 7.16
C GLY A 407 3.93 2.57 6.63
N GLY A 408 2.90 1.91 7.18
CA GLY A 408 1.49 2.18 6.95
C GLY A 408 1.03 3.57 7.37
N ALA A 409 -0.16 3.98 6.94
CA ALA A 409 -0.70 5.27 7.34
C ALA A 409 -0.93 5.27 8.86
N ILE A 410 -0.17 6.08 9.61
CA ILE A 410 -0.30 6.17 11.06
C ILE A 410 -1.75 6.43 11.45
N ASP A 411 -2.26 5.70 12.44
CA ASP A 411 -3.61 5.91 12.96
C ASP A 411 -3.71 7.36 13.44
N HIS A 412 -4.46 8.17 12.69
CA HIS A 412 -4.68 9.56 13.03
C HIS A 412 -5.90 9.71 13.93
N MET A 413 -6.02 10.87 14.57
CA MET A 413 -7.13 11.27 15.44
C MET A 413 -8.46 11.46 14.68
N LEU A 414 -8.81 10.58 13.74
CA LEU A 414 -10.10 10.63 13.10
C LEU A 414 -11.14 10.04 14.06
N ASP A 415 -12.12 10.87 14.36
CA ASP A 415 -13.18 10.70 15.36
C ASP A 415 -14.14 9.55 15.02
N PHE A 416 -13.63 8.32 14.93
CA PHE A 416 -14.41 7.09 14.76
C PHE A 416 -14.93 6.59 16.13
N GLY A 417 -15.49 7.50 16.91
CA GLY A 417 -16.37 7.16 18.03
C GLY A 417 -15.67 6.77 19.34
N LYS A 418 -14.96 7.73 19.95
CA LYS A 418 -14.51 7.80 21.37
C LYS A 418 -13.05 7.43 21.71
N ARG A 419 -12.18 7.13 20.75
CA ARG A 419 -10.73 6.95 21.00
C ARG A 419 -9.93 8.06 20.35
N SER A 420 -10.01 9.26 20.91
CA SER A 420 -9.12 10.36 20.52
C SER A 420 -7.89 10.34 21.42
N TRP A 421 -6.72 10.12 20.82
CA TRP A 421 -5.49 10.54 21.47
C TRP A 421 -5.53 12.07 21.54
N SER A 422 -5.40 12.65 22.72
CA SER A 422 -5.31 14.11 22.88
C SER A 422 -3.90 14.65 22.62
N SER A 423 -2.93 13.77 22.37
CA SER A 423 -1.51 14.05 22.26
C SER A 423 -0.84 13.04 21.32
N PRO A 424 0.23 13.39 20.59
CA PRO A 424 1.07 12.45 19.81
C PRO A 424 1.68 11.30 20.62
N GLU A 425 1.65 11.41 21.94
CA GLU A 425 2.22 10.49 22.90
C GLU A 425 1.26 10.30 24.08
N LEU A 426 1.04 9.05 24.46
CA LEU A 426 0.29 8.68 25.66
C LEU A 426 1.22 7.99 26.66
N SER A 427 1.00 8.19 27.96
CA SER A 427 1.85 7.65 29.02
C SER A 427 1.04 7.19 30.23
N GLY A 428 1.48 6.09 30.83
CA GLY A 428 0.93 5.53 32.06
C GLY A 428 -0.40 4.81 31.88
N PRO A 429 -0.90 4.16 32.94
CA PRO A 429 -2.21 3.53 32.92
C PRO A 429 -3.30 4.52 32.50
N MET A 430 -4.20 4.04 31.65
CA MET A 430 -5.31 4.81 31.11
C MET A 430 -6.64 4.24 31.61
N PRO A 431 -7.72 5.04 31.64
CA PRO A 431 -9.02 4.53 32.03
C PRO A 431 -9.56 3.56 30.97
N VAL A 432 -10.08 2.41 31.42
CA VAL A 432 -10.84 1.49 30.57
C VAL A 432 -12.22 2.11 30.32
N ILE A 433 -12.51 2.46 29.06
CA ILE A 433 -13.76 3.14 28.69
C ILE A 433 -14.76 2.15 28.09
N ASN A 434 -14.28 1.13 27.36
CA ASN A 434 -15.12 0.12 26.71
C ASN A 434 -14.33 -1.17 26.41
N SER A 435 -14.98 -2.13 25.75
CA SER A 435 -14.40 -3.44 25.40
C SER A 435 -13.25 -3.41 24.41
N LYS A 436 -12.99 -2.27 23.73
CA LYS A 436 -11.82 -2.11 22.86
C LYS A 436 -10.59 -1.53 23.56
N THR A 437 -10.75 -0.99 24.78
CA THR A 437 -9.68 -0.40 25.61
C THR A 437 -9.16 -1.39 26.67
N LEU A 438 -9.20 -2.69 26.39
CA LEU A 438 -8.70 -3.70 27.32
C LEU A 438 -7.18 -3.56 27.49
N GLY A 439 -6.71 -3.75 28.73
CA GLY A 439 -5.31 -3.58 29.11
C GLY A 439 -4.85 -2.13 29.27
N TYR A 440 -5.74 -1.12 29.15
CA TYR A 440 -5.37 0.28 29.38
C TYR A 440 -4.82 0.53 30.79
N ASP A 441 -5.28 -0.21 31.79
CA ASP A 441 -4.75 -0.22 33.14
C ASP A 441 -3.31 -0.78 33.25
N HIS A 442 -2.84 -1.50 32.23
CA HIS A 442 -1.48 -2.02 32.08
C HIS A 442 -0.61 -1.19 31.13
N HIS A 443 -1.15 -0.11 30.55
CA HIS A 443 -0.48 0.71 29.56
C HIS A 443 0.74 1.45 30.14
N LEU A 444 1.81 1.51 29.34
CA LEU A 444 3.04 2.21 29.68
C LEU A 444 3.26 3.45 28.80
N LYS A 445 3.33 3.25 27.49
CA LYS A 445 3.64 4.26 26.48
C LYS A 445 3.04 3.90 25.13
N SER A 446 2.58 4.92 24.40
CA SER A 446 2.23 4.82 22.99
C SER A 446 2.69 6.06 22.20
N TYR A 447 3.04 5.88 20.92
CA TYR A 447 3.45 6.95 20.00
C TYR A 447 2.71 6.87 18.67
N MET A 448 2.21 8.01 18.18
CA MET A 448 1.73 8.18 16.79
C MET A 448 2.89 8.62 15.90
N LYS A 449 3.87 7.73 15.73
CA LYS A 449 5.10 7.95 14.93
C LYS A 449 5.49 6.67 14.23
N PHE A 450 6.23 6.79 13.13
CA PHE A 450 6.91 5.64 12.55
C PHE A 450 7.99 5.13 13.51
N THR A 451 7.91 3.87 13.91
CA THR A 451 8.83 3.30 14.89
C THR A 451 9.27 1.89 14.55
N ARG A 452 10.40 1.50 15.14
CA ARG A 452 10.83 0.10 15.27
C ARG A 452 11.19 -0.19 16.72
N THR A 453 11.14 -1.47 17.10
CA THR A 453 11.59 -1.93 18.41
C THR A 453 12.85 -2.78 18.26
N GLU A 454 13.95 -2.35 18.88
CA GLU A 454 15.20 -3.11 19.00
C GLU A 454 15.17 -3.90 20.30
N ILE A 455 15.37 -5.22 20.23
CA ILE A 455 15.38 -6.11 21.39
C ILE A 455 16.79 -6.66 21.57
N THR A 456 17.42 -6.36 22.71
CA THR A 456 18.79 -6.78 23.04
C THR A 456 18.86 -7.60 24.31
N PHE A 457 19.89 -8.44 24.40
CA PHE A 457 20.14 -9.36 25.52
C PHE A 457 21.51 -9.08 26.12
N GLU A 458 21.55 -8.25 27.16
CA GLU A 458 22.81 -7.76 27.73
C GLU A 458 22.73 -7.77 29.26
N ASN A 459 23.82 -8.18 29.93
CA ASN A 459 23.98 -8.07 31.39
C ASN A 459 22.84 -8.69 32.22
N GLY A 460 22.35 -9.85 31.81
CA GLY A 460 21.23 -10.52 32.50
C GLY A 460 19.89 -9.78 32.37
N LYS A 461 19.74 -8.95 31.33
CA LYS A 461 18.51 -8.21 31.04
C LYS A 461 18.11 -8.36 29.57
N VAL A 462 16.80 -8.30 29.34
CA VAL A 462 16.21 -8.02 28.03
C VAL A 462 15.89 -6.53 27.98
N GLN A 463 16.39 -5.82 26.98
CA GLN A 463 16.05 -4.42 26.75
C GLN A 463 15.23 -4.26 25.47
N TYR A 464 14.21 -3.41 25.53
CA TYR A 464 13.33 -3.08 24.41
C TYR A 464 13.46 -1.58 24.12
N ARG A 465 14.25 -1.23 23.11
CA ARG A 465 14.50 0.16 22.72
C ARG A 465 13.60 0.54 21.54
N VAL A 466 12.70 1.48 21.76
CA VAL A 466 11.79 1.98 20.73
C VAL A 466 12.46 3.16 20.04
N ARG A 467 12.61 3.09 18.73
CA ARG A 467 13.27 4.13 17.94
C ARG A 467 12.30 4.79 16.97
N ASP A 468 12.37 6.11 16.89
CA ASP A 468 11.75 6.92 15.84
C ASP A 468 12.46 6.66 14.51
N LEU A 469 11.75 6.16 13.50
CA LEU A 469 12.32 5.83 12.19
C LEU A 469 12.70 7.08 11.38
N GLU A 470 12.08 8.23 11.64
CA GLU A 470 12.38 9.47 10.92
C GLU A 470 13.57 10.20 11.56
N ALA A 471 13.56 10.34 12.89
CA ALA A 471 14.61 11.04 13.62
C ALA A 471 15.83 10.15 13.94
N ASN A 472 15.69 8.82 13.82
CA ASN A 472 16.67 7.81 14.24
C ASN A 472 17.05 7.90 15.73
N THR A 473 16.17 8.44 16.58
CA THR A 473 16.39 8.64 18.02
C THR A 473 15.63 7.61 18.85
N ILE A 474 16.24 7.16 19.96
CA ILE A 474 15.55 6.32 20.94
C ILE A 474 14.49 7.16 21.65
N LEU A 475 13.23 6.73 21.57
CA LEU A 475 12.08 7.37 22.24
C LEU A 475 11.93 6.88 23.68
N THR A 476 12.05 5.57 23.89
CA THR A 476 11.96 4.96 25.21
C THR A 476 12.72 3.63 25.26
N THR A 477 13.10 3.21 26.46
CA THR A 477 13.70 1.90 26.72
C THR A 477 12.96 1.21 27.86
N PHE A 478 12.56 -0.04 27.65
CA PHE A 478 12.03 -0.90 28.71
C PHE A 478 13.05 -1.96 29.05
N GLU A 479 13.09 -2.39 30.31
CA GLU A 479 14.00 -3.44 30.77
C GLU A 479 13.25 -4.55 31.51
N GLN A 480 13.67 -5.79 31.30
CA GLN A 480 13.24 -6.95 32.06
C GLN A 480 14.46 -7.72 32.57
N THR A 481 14.57 -7.90 33.87
CA THR A 481 15.62 -8.74 34.46
C THR A 481 15.35 -10.21 34.18
N ILE A 482 16.39 -10.94 33.77
CA ILE A 482 16.39 -12.39 33.60
C ILE A 482 16.60 -12.97 35.00
N GLN A 483 15.55 -13.57 35.56
CA GLN A 483 15.58 -14.26 36.86
C GLN A 483 16.12 -15.68 36.73
#